data_AF-A0A4Y2CEY3-F1
#
_entry.id   AF-A0A4Y2CEY3-F1
#
_cell.length_a   1.000
_cell.length_b   1.000
_cell.length_c   1.000
_cell.angle_alpha   90.00
_cell.angle_beta   90.00
_cell.angle_gamma   90.00
#
_symmetry.space_group_name_H-M   'P 1'
#
loop_
_entity.id
_entity.type
_entity.pdbx_description
1 polymer ?
#
loop_
_entity_poly.entity_id
_entity_poly.type
_entity_poly.pdbx_seq_one_letter_code
_entity_poly.pdbx_strand_id
1 'polypeptide(L)' 'MESVVEEKTEAVSIDREKTCPLLLRVFLNNGRHHSLGEFVRGNVPPNELQIYT' A
#
# COMPACT_ATOMS: atom_id res chain seq x y z
N MET A 1 36.31 3.43 16.44
CA MET A 1 35.75 3.42 15.08
C MET A 1 34.31 3.86 15.24
N GLU A 2 34.02 5.06 14.77
CA GLU A 2 32.76 5.77 15.03
C GLU A 2 31.54 5.10 14.38
N SER A 3 30.42 5.36 15.03
CA SER A 3 29.04 4.93 14.80
C SER A 3 28.48 5.22 13.40
N VAL A 4 27.68 4.30 12.86
CA VAL A 4 26.61 4.63 11.91
C VAL A 4 25.29 4.52 12.67
N VAL A 5 24.70 5.66 12.98
CA VAL A 5 23.38 5.79 13.59
C VAL A 5 22.35 5.37 12.54
N GLU A 6 21.54 4.34 12.83
CA GLU A 6 20.36 4.01 12.01
C GLU A 6 19.42 5.23 12.01
N GLU A 7 19.27 5.84 10.84
CA GLU A 7 18.32 6.92 10.59
C GLU A 7 16.91 6.31 10.68
N LYS A 8 16.32 6.38 11.87
CA LYS A 8 14.91 6.07 12.07
C LYS A 8 14.11 7.13 11.32
N THR A 9 13.73 6.83 10.08
CA THR A 9 12.72 7.60 9.32
C THR A 9 11.51 7.78 10.23
N GLU A 10 11.37 8.98 10.80
CA GLU A 10 10.18 9.37 11.54
C GLU A 10 9.04 9.36 10.53
N ALA A 11 8.21 8.30 10.58
CA ALA A 11 7.02 8.24 9.77
C ALA A 11 6.18 9.47 10.11
N VAL A 12 5.99 10.35 9.13
CA VAL A 12 5.12 11.53 9.25
C VAL A 12 3.74 11.03 9.67
N SER A 13 3.28 11.43 10.84
CA SER A 13 1.94 11.08 11.32
C SER A 13 0.89 11.90 10.59
N ILE A 14 -0.19 11.24 10.13
CA ILE A 14 -1.30 11.88 9.40
C ILE A 14 -2.40 12.25 10.41
N ASP A 15 -2.86 13.50 10.38
CA ASP A 15 -4.08 13.92 11.08
C ASP A 15 -5.31 13.45 10.28
N ARG A 16 -5.96 12.38 10.75
CA ARG A 16 -7.09 11.73 10.06
C ARG A 16 -8.40 12.52 10.15
N GLU A 17 -8.49 13.52 11.02
CA GLU A 17 -9.66 14.40 11.10
C GLU A 17 -9.59 15.52 10.06
N LYS A 18 -8.38 15.98 9.74
CA LYS A 18 -8.14 17.07 8.78
C LYS A 18 -7.78 16.60 7.37
N THR A 19 -7.49 15.31 7.20
CA THR A 19 -7.07 14.74 5.92
C THR A 19 -8.18 13.88 5.33
N CYS A 20 -8.55 14.14 4.07
CA CYS A 20 -9.51 13.29 3.35
C CYS A 20 -8.90 11.89 3.17
N PRO A 21 -9.62 10.81 3.53
CA PRO A 21 -9.09 9.46 3.38
C PRO A 21 -8.91 9.12 1.91
N LEU A 22 -7.91 8.29 1.63
CA LEU A 22 -7.72 7.72 0.30
C LEU A 22 -8.52 6.42 0.16
N LEU A 23 -8.98 6.12 -1.05
CA LEU A 23 -9.56 4.83 -1.39
C LEU A 23 -8.44 3.86 -1.80
N LEU A 24 -8.07 2.97 -0.89
CA LEU A 24 -7.09 1.93 -1.13
C LEU A 24 -7.77 0.69 -1.71
N ARG A 25 -7.33 0.24 -2.89
CA ARG A 25 -7.77 -1.00 -3.54
C ARG A 25 -6.73 -2.09 -3.33
N VAL A 26 -7.07 -3.14 -2.59
CA VAL A 26 -6.17 -4.25 -2.23
C VAL A 26 -6.60 -5.50 -2.99
N PHE A 27 -5.67 -6.12 -3.74
CA PHE A 27 -5.93 -7.35 -4.49
C PHE A 27 -5.32 -8.55 -3.77
N LEU A 28 -6.15 -9.52 -3.38
CA LEU A 28 -5.73 -10.67 -2.58
C LEU A 28 -5.48 -11.90 -3.46
N ASN A 29 -4.36 -12.56 -3.21
CA ASN A 29 -3.99 -13.82 -3.83
C ASN A 29 -3.40 -14.79 -2.80
N ASN A 30 -3.64 -16.08 -2.99
CA ASN A 30 -3.22 -17.11 -2.05
C ASN A 30 -1.85 -17.65 -2.46
N GLY A 31 -0.85 -17.49 -1.59
CA GLY A 31 0.46 -18.12 -1.73
C GLY A 31 1.45 -17.45 -2.70
N ARG A 32 1.05 -16.42 -3.45
CA ARG A 32 1.92 -15.60 -4.31
C ARG A 32 1.28 -14.25 -4.64
N HIS A 33 2.05 -13.31 -5.18
CA HIS A 33 1.50 -12.08 -5.77
C HIS A 33 0.80 -12.35 -7.10
N HIS A 34 -0.14 -11.48 -7.47
CA HIS A 34 -0.71 -11.46 -8.82
C HIS A 34 0.37 -11.20 -9.86
N SER A 35 0.24 -11.82 -11.04
CA SER A 35 1.12 -11.52 -12.16
C SER A 35 0.84 -10.12 -12.68
N LEU A 36 1.88 -9.40 -13.14
CA LEU A 36 1.71 -8.08 -13.78
C LEU A 36 0.80 -8.14 -15.01
N GLY A 37 0.74 -9.28 -15.70
CA GLY A 37 -0.15 -9.50 -16.84
C GLY A 37 -1.64 -9.44 -16.49
N GLU A 38 -2.01 -9.57 -15.21
CA GLU A 38 -3.41 -9.45 -14.76
C GLU A 38 -3.87 -7.99 -14.64
N PHE A 39 -2.94 -7.02 -14.66
CA PHE A 39 -3.21 -5.60 -14.49
C PHE A 39 -3.16 -4.79 -15.80
N VAL A 40 -3.02 -5.45 -16.94
CA VAL A 40 -2.89 -4.77 -18.24
C VAL A 40 -4.26 -4.45 -18.85
N ARG A 41 -4.32 -3.42 -19.70
CA ARG A 41 -5.51 -3.04 -20.48
C ARG A 41 -6.76 -2.73 -19.63
N GLY A 42 -6.56 -2.23 -18.41
CA GLY A 42 -7.66 -1.90 -17.49
C GLY A 42 -8.27 -3.11 -16.78
N ASN A 43 -7.72 -4.32 -16.99
CA ASN A 43 -8.10 -5.47 -16.19
C ASN A 43 -7.46 -5.38 -14.80
N VAL A 44 -8.15 -5.95 -13.82
CA VAL A 44 -7.66 -6.16 -12.47
C VAL A 44 -8.18 -7.50 -11.95
N PRO A 45 -7.49 -8.13 -10.98
CA PRO A 45 -8.01 -9.33 -10.33
C PRO A 45 -9.36 -9.09 -9.65
N PRO A 46 -10.29 -10.08 -9.63
CA PRO A 46 -11.65 -9.90 -9.11
C PRO A 46 -11.72 -9.84 -7.58
N ASN A 47 -10.74 -10.39 -6.85
CA ASN A 47 -10.72 -10.43 -5.38
C ASN A 47 -10.17 -9.11 -4.80
N GLU A 48 -10.86 -8.02 -5.12
CA GLU A 48 -10.54 -6.67 -4.64
C GLU A 48 -11.23 -6.37 -3.31
N LEU A 49 -10.47 -5.80 -2.37
CA LEU A 49 -10.96 -5.20 -1.14
C LEU A 49 -10.70 -3.69 -1.18
N GLN A 50 -11.74 -2.89 -0.95
CA GLN A 50 -11.64 -1.43 -0.91
C GLN A 50 -11.66 -0.92 0.52
N ILE A 51 -10.72 -0.04 0.87
CA ILE A 51 -10.51 0.49 2.23
C ILE A 51 -10.38 2.01 2.16
N TYR A 52 -11.11 2.72 3.02
CA TYR A 52 -10.83 4.14 3.31
C TYR A 52 -9.79 4.23 4.41
N THR A 53 -8.64 4.85 4.12
CA THR A 53 -7.54 4.96 5.09
C THR A 53 -6.92 6.35 5.13
#